data_AF-A0A919ZT10-F1
#
_entry.id   AF-A0A919ZT10-F1
#
_cell.length_a   1.000
_cell.length_b   1.000
_cell.length_c   1.000
_cell.angle_alpha   90.00
_cell.angle_beta   90.00
_cell.angle_gamma   90.00
#
_symmetry.space_group_name_H-M   'P 1'
#
loop_
_entity.id
_entity.type
_entity.pdbx_description
1 polymer ?
#
loop_
_entity_poly.entity_id
_entity_poly.type
_entity_poly.pdbx_seq_one_letter_code
_entity_poly.pdbx_strand_id
1 'polypeptide(L)' 'MKKPPMYIRYAILMFILCFPTISSTQLGWYFWGSEVGINIGMVVGTISVVVAAYLMFRMGWRDADDE' A
#
# COMPACT_ATOMS: atom_id res chain seq x y z
N MET A 1 2.21 14.24 -16.64
CA MET A 1 3.49 13.60 -16.25
C MET A 1 3.65 12.35 -17.11
N LYS A 2 4.85 12.08 -17.64
CA LYS A 2 5.11 10.83 -18.39
C LYS A 2 4.89 9.64 -17.45
N LYS A 3 4.13 8.63 -17.88
CA LYS A 3 3.84 7.43 -17.08
C LYS A 3 5.20 6.80 -16.70
N PRO A 4 5.51 6.63 -15.40
CA PRO A 4 6.75 5.98 -15.01
C PRO A 4 6.78 4.54 -15.57
N PRO A 5 7.98 4.00 -15.82
CA PRO A 5 8.12 2.59 -16.19
C PRO A 5 7.36 1.67 -15.22
N MET A 6 6.85 0.55 -15.73
CA MET A 6 6.02 -0.39 -14.98
C MET A 6 6.67 -0.87 -13.67
N TYR A 7 7.97 -1.18 -13.71
CA TYR A 7 8.70 -1.60 -12.51
C TYR A 7 8.75 -0.53 -11.42
N ILE A 8 8.82 0.76 -11.79
CA ILE A 8 8.79 1.87 -10.82
C ILE A 8 7.40 1.98 -10.20
N ARG A 9 6.33 1.87 -11.01
CA ARG A 9 4.95 1.89 -10.49
C ARG A 9 4.72 0.75 -9.51
N TYR A 10 5.21 -0.46 -9.81
CA TYR A 10 5.12 -1.60 -8.91
C TYR A 10 5.92 -1.39 -7.63
N ALA A 11 7.12 -0.81 -7.70
CA ALA A 11 7.88 -0.46 -6.51
C ALA A 11 7.13 0.54 -5.62
N ILE A 12 6.52 1.58 -6.23
CA ILE A 12 5.71 2.57 -5.50
C ILE A 12 4.50 1.91 -4.84
N LEU A 13 3.76 1.08 -5.58
CA LEU A 13 2.58 0.40 -5.06
C LEU A 13 2.95 -0.59 -3.95
N MET A 14 4.02 -1.37 -4.11
CA MET A 14 4.53 -2.25 -3.07
C MET A 14 4.91 -1.46 -1.81
N PHE A 15 5.56 -0.31 -1.97
CA PHE A 15 5.90 0.53 -0.82
C PHE A 15 4.66 1.02 -0.09
N ILE A 16 3.65 1.51 -0.82
CA ILE A 16 2.37 1.97 -0.24
C ILE A 16 1.62 0.82 0.45
N LEU A 17 1.63 -0.38 -0.12
CA LEU A 17 0.90 -1.52 0.41
C LEU A 17 1.59 -2.17 1.61
N CYS A 18 2.93 -2.22 1.62
CA CYS A 18 3.69 -2.95 2.62
C CYS A 18 4.19 -2.06 3.75
N PHE A 19 4.74 -0.87 3.46
CA PHE A 19 5.42 -0.07 4.47
C PHE A 19 4.48 0.39 5.60
N PRO A 20 3.31 1.02 5.33
CA PRO A 20 2.37 1.43 6.37
C PRO A 20 1.79 0.22 7.12
N THR A 21 1.37 -0.82 6.40
CA THR A 21 0.74 -2.03 6.97
C THR A 21 1.68 -2.79 7.90
N ILE A 22 2.93 -3.03 7.48
CA ILE A 22 3.91 -3.77 8.29
C ILE A 22 4.33 -2.93 9.49
N SER A 23 4.65 -1.64 9.28
CA SER A 23 5.08 -0.78 10.37
C SER A 23 3.99 -0.59 11.43
N SER A 24 2.73 -0.40 11.03
CA SER A 24 1.62 -0.29 11.98
C SER A 24 1.36 -1.59 12.74
N THR A 25 1.52 -2.74 12.07
CA THR A 25 1.42 -4.06 12.73
C THR A 25 2.51 -4.22 13.79
N GLN A 26 3.75 -3.89 13.43
CA GLN A 26 4.90 -4.04 14.35
C GLN A 26 4.81 -3.07 15.53
N LEU A 27 4.46 -1.81 15.28
CA LEU A 27 4.26 -0.83 16.36
C LEU A 27 3.08 -1.21 17.24
N GLY A 28 1.97 -1.61 16.63
CA GLY A 28 0.78 -2.04 17.36
C GLY A 28 1.05 -3.26 18.24
N TRP A 29 1.82 -4.21 17.72
CA TRP A 29 2.28 -5.37 18.48
C TRP A 29 3.16 -4.93 19.64
N TYR A 30 4.17 -4.10 19.39
CA TYR A 30 5.11 -3.65 20.42
C TYR A 30 4.42 -2.95 21.61
N PHE A 31 3.40 -2.12 21.35
CA PHE A 31 2.73 -1.36 22.41
C PHE A 31 1.52 -2.05 23.04
N TRP A 32 0.77 -2.86 22.29
CA TRP A 32 -0.53 -3.40 22.73
C TRP A 32 -0.68 -4.92 22.58
N GLY A 33 0.39 -5.63 22.20
CA GLY A 33 0.39 -7.08 22.03
C GLY A 33 -0.04 -7.53 20.63
N SER A 34 0.20 -8.82 20.35
CA SER A 34 0.13 -9.38 18.98
C SER A 34 -1.25 -9.24 18.34
N GLU A 35 -2.32 -9.54 19.07
CA GLU A 35 -3.69 -9.50 18.54
C GLU A 35 -4.09 -8.07 18.12
N VAL A 36 -3.81 -7.08 18.99
CA VAL A 36 -4.08 -5.67 18.69
C VAL A 36 -3.21 -5.20 17.53
N GLY A 37 -1.93 -5.59 17.49
CA GLY A 37 -1.03 -5.27 16.38
C GLY A 37 -1.54 -5.78 15.03
N ILE A 38 -1.97 -7.03 14.95
CA ILE A 38 -2.54 -7.62 13.73
C ILE A 38 -3.82 -6.87 13.32
N ASN A 39 -4.71 -6.57 14.27
CA ASN A 39 -5.94 -5.82 13.99
C ASN A 39 -5.64 -4.41 13.44
N ILE A 40 -4.66 -3.70 14.01
CA ILE A 40 -4.19 -2.41 13.50
C ILE A 40 -3.62 -2.57 12.08
N GLY A 41 -2.82 -3.60 11.86
CA GLY A 41 -2.31 -3.97 10.54
C GLY A 41 -3.40 -4.12 9.50
N MET A 42 -4.46 -4.87 9.81
CA MET A 42 -5.60 -5.10 8.90
C MET A 42 -6.32 -3.79 8.52
N VAL A 43 -6.55 -2.91 9.48
CA VAL A 43 -7.19 -1.61 9.23
C VAL A 43 -6.31 -0.71 8.35
N VAL A 44 -5.03 -0.55 8.71
CA VAL A 44 -4.08 0.26 7.95
C VAL A 44 -3.83 -0.32 6.55
N GLY A 45 -3.81 -1.65 6.42
CA GLY A 45 -3.72 -2.35 5.14
C GLY A 45 -4.90 -2.04 4.24
N THR A 46 -6.12 -2.05 4.78
CA THR A 46 -7.33 -1.66 4.03
C THR A 46 -7.22 -0.24 3.50
N ILE A 47 -6.78 0.70 4.33
CA ILE A 47 -6.56 2.10 3.91
C ILE A 47 -5.48 2.18 2.83
N SER A 48 -4.39 1.42 2.97
CA SER A 48 -3.28 1.40 2.01
C SER A 48 -3.73 0.92 0.62
N VAL A 49 -4.61 -0.09 0.57
CA VAL A 49 -5.22 -0.57 -0.68
C VAL A 49 -6.10 0.51 -1.31
N VAL A 50 -6.95 1.19 -0.53
CA VAL A 50 -7.81 2.27 -1.04
C VAL A 50 -6.97 3.41 -1.63
N VAL A 51 -5.92 3.82 -0.93
CA VAL A 51 -4.99 4.86 -1.40
C VAL A 51 -4.26 4.42 -2.67
N ALA A 52 -3.75 3.19 -2.72
CA ALA A 52 -3.10 2.65 -3.90
C ALA A 52 -4.05 2.60 -5.12
N ALA A 53 -5.28 2.13 -4.93
CA ALA A 53 -6.30 2.09 -5.99
C ALA A 53 -6.67 3.49 -6.49
N TYR A 54 -6.83 4.45 -5.58
CA TYR A 54 -7.12 5.84 -5.93
C TYR A 54 -5.95 6.50 -6.68
N LEU A 55 -4.71 6.24 -6.25
CA LEU A 55 -3.51 6.70 -6.96
C LEU A 55 -3.48 6.13 -8.39
N MET A 56 -3.72 4.82 -8.55
CA MET A 56 -3.76 4.19 -9.86
C MET A 56 -4.84 4.79 -10.76
N PHE A 57 -6.02 5.10 -10.21
CA PHE A 57 -7.08 5.79 -10.94
C PHE A 57 -6.67 7.19 -11.39
N ARG A 58 -6.15 8.01 -10.46
CA ARG A 58 -5.75 9.40 -10.74
C ARG A 58 -4.60 9.51 -11.73
N MET A 59 -3.71 8.53 -11.76
CA MET A 59 -2.53 8.53 -12.62
C MET A 59 -2.71 7.74 -13.92
N GLY A 60 -3.89 7.14 -14.16
CA GLY A 60 -4.13 6.31 -15.34
C GLY A 60 -3.24 5.07 -15.39
N TRP A 61 -2.93 4.47 -14.23
CA TRP A 61 -2.07 3.27 -14.13
C TRP A 61 -2.86 1.97 -14.09
N ARG A 62 -4.20 2.04 -14.11
CA ARG A 62 -5.09 0.87 -14.05
C ARG A 62 -5.04 0.04 -15.33
N ASP A 63 -4.90 0.71 -16.46
CA ASP A 63 -4.85 0.04 -17.76
C ASP A 63 -3.46 -0.55 -17.96
N ALA A 64 -3.42 -1.77 -18.50
CA ALA A 64 -2.19 -2.35 -19.02
C ALA A 64 -1.56 -1.34 -19.98
N ASP A 65 -0.24 -1.20 -19.94
CA ASP A 65 0.42 -0.45 -21.00
C ASP A 65 0.15 -1.25 -22.28
N ASP A 66 -0.61 -0.68 -23.21
CA ASP A 66 -0.74 -1.23 -24.56
C ASP A 66 0.69 -1.44 -25.11
N GLU A 67 0.95 -2.63 -25.64
CA GLU A 67 2.25 -3.12 -26.14
C GLU A 67 3.04 -2.11 -26.97
#